data_AF-D3SBG2-F1
#
_entry.id   AF-D3SBG2-F1
#
_cell.length_a   1.000
_cell.length_b   1.000
_cell.length_c   1.000
_cell.angle_alpha   90.00
_cell.angle_beta   90.00
_cell.angle_gamma   90.00
#
_symmetry.space_group_name_H-M   'P 1'
#
loop_
_entity.id
_entity.type
_entity.pdbx_description
1 polymer ?
#
loop_
_entity_poly.entity_id
_entity_poly.type
_entity_poly.pdbx_seq_one_letter_code
_entity_poly.pdbx_strand_id
1 'polypeptide(L)'
;MEPDSRTRWRCRRGMLENDWLLGQFLAQGYAQLDQEGRDAFERLLDYPDNVLLDVVMGRQTTVDDGIARLVPAIRAAAQAAPAP
;
A
#
# COMPACT_ATOMS: atom_id res chain seq x y z
N MET A 1 0.74 -10.49 13.63
CA MET A 1 1.87 -9.54 13.76
C MET A 1 1.33 -8.20 13.30
N GLU A 2 1.21 -7.24 14.23
CA GLU A 2 0.62 -5.93 13.95
C GLU A 2 1.60 -5.07 13.15
N PRO A 3 1.13 -4.17 12.25
CA PRO A 3 2.00 -3.23 11.58
C PRO A 3 2.70 -2.34 12.61
N ASP A 4 4.04 -2.23 12.50
CA ASP A 4 4.81 -1.37 13.39
C ASP A 4 4.31 0.08 13.33
N SER A 5 4.43 0.78 14.47
CA SER A 5 4.00 2.18 14.61
C SER A 5 4.61 3.09 13.54
N ARG A 6 5.84 2.79 13.06
CA ARG A 6 6.51 3.51 11.97
C ARG A 6 5.82 3.34 10.63
N THR A 7 5.35 2.13 10.30
CA THR A 7 4.64 1.85 9.05
C THR A 7 3.29 2.55 9.03
N ARG A 8 2.56 2.52 10.16
CA ARG A 8 1.30 3.25 10.31
C ARG A 8 1.48 4.76 10.17
N TRP A 9 2.60 5.31 10.66
CA TRP A 9 2.90 6.74 10.51
C TRP A 9 3.28 7.11 9.06
N ARG A 10 4.05 6.27 8.37
CA ARG A 10 4.41 6.43 6.95
C ARG A 10 3.21 6.38 5.99
N CYS A 11 2.10 5.77 6.42
CA CYS A 11 0.84 5.77 5.65
C CYS A 11 0.10 7.11 5.73
N ARG A 12 0.41 7.97 6.70
CA ARG A 12 -0.19 9.30 6.83
C ARG A 12 0.46 10.23 5.81
N ARG A 13 -0.21 10.38 4.67
CA ARG A 13 0.31 11.09 3.50
C ARG A 13 -0.42 12.42 3.29
N GLY A 14 0.19 13.30 2.48
CA GLY A 14 -0.40 14.59 2.14
C GLY A 14 -1.63 14.50 1.22
N MET A 15 -1.81 13.36 0.54
CA MET A 15 -2.93 13.09 -0.36
C MET A 15 -3.95 12.16 0.29
N LEU A 16 -5.23 12.55 0.23
CA LEU A 16 -6.33 11.76 0.79
C LEU A 16 -6.48 10.41 0.09
N GLU A 17 -6.30 10.35 -1.24
CA GLU A 17 -6.33 9.07 -1.95
C GLU A 17 -5.28 8.09 -1.41
N ASN A 18 -4.06 8.54 -1.16
CA ASN A 18 -2.99 7.69 -0.62
C ASN A 18 -3.30 7.24 0.80
N ASP A 19 -3.74 8.15 1.67
CA ASP A 19 -4.10 7.83 3.05
C ASP A 19 -5.23 6.78 3.09
N TRP A 20 -6.24 6.93 2.22
CA TRP A 20 -7.34 5.98 2.11
C TRP A 20 -6.89 4.61 1.55
N LEU A 21 -6.13 4.59 0.46
CA LEU A 21 -5.61 3.36 -0.16
C LEU A 21 -4.74 2.58 0.83
N LEU A 22 -3.77 3.26 1.45
CA LEU A 22 -2.86 2.66 2.41
C LEU A 22 -3.58 2.27 3.70
N GLY A 23 -4.55 3.06 4.16
CA GLY A 23 -5.36 2.77 5.33
C GLY A 23 -6.22 1.50 5.17
N GLN A 24 -6.94 1.36 4.04
CA GLN A 24 -7.71 0.16 3.74
C GLN A 24 -6.80 -1.07 3.62
N PHE A 25 -5.68 -0.93 2.93
CA PHE A 25 -4.72 -2.02 2.80
C PHE A 25 -4.09 -2.41 4.14
N LEU A 26 -3.75 -1.45 5.00
CA LEU A 26 -3.20 -1.72 6.33
C LEU A 26 -4.20 -2.47 7.21
N ALA A 27 -5.50 -2.16 7.09
CA ALA A 27 -6.56 -2.79 7.87
C ALA A 27 -6.89 -4.21 7.41
N GLN A 28 -6.92 -4.47 6.10
CA GLN A 28 -7.42 -5.73 5.56
C GLN A 28 -6.34 -6.60 4.90
N GLY A 29 -5.38 -6.00 4.18
CA GLY A 29 -4.39 -6.70 3.38
C GLY A 29 -3.05 -6.94 4.09
N TYR A 30 -2.60 -6.04 4.95
CA TYR A 30 -1.26 -6.11 5.55
C TYR A 30 -1.05 -7.34 6.43
N ALA A 31 -2.09 -7.77 7.15
CA ALA A 31 -2.04 -8.98 7.97
C ALA A 31 -1.88 -10.27 7.13
N GLN A 32 -2.31 -10.23 5.86
CA GLN A 32 -2.22 -11.35 4.92
C GLN A 32 -0.89 -11.40 4.16
N LEU A 33 -0.03 -10.38 4.32
CA LEU A 33 1.28 -10.37 3.69
C LEU A 33 2.29 -11.25 4.43
N ASP A 34 3.03 -12.03 3.63
CA ASP A 34 4.28 -12.66 4.03
C ASP A 34 5.42 -11.64 4.18
N GLN A 35 6.55 -12.08 4.73
CA GLN A 35 7.70 -11.23 5.04
C GLN A 35 8.22 -10.45 3.82
N GLU A 36 8.27 -11.10 2.64
CA GLU A 36 8.69 -10.46 1.38
C GLU A 36 7.69 -9.37 0.94
N GLY A 37 6.38 -9.61 1.12
CA GLY A 37 5.34 -8.64 0.78
C GLY A 37 5.38 -7.42 1.69
N ARG A 38 5.72 -7.61 2.98
CA ARG A 38 5.89 -6.50 3.94
C ARG A 38 7.11 -5.65 3.59
N ASP A 39 8.22 -6.28 3.23
CA ASP A 39 9.43 -5.58 2.79
C ASP A 39 9.18 -4.77 1.51
N ALA A 40 8.47 -5.36 0.53
CA ALA A 40 8.02 -4.63 -0.65
C ALA A 40 7.08 -3.46 -0.30
N PHE A 41 6.19 -3.62 0.68
CA PHE A 41 5.33 -2.53 1.14
C PHE A 41 6.13 -1.40 1.78
N GLU A 42 7.13 -1.72 2.61
CA GLU A 42 8.01 -0.70 3.20
C GLU A 42 8.80 0.05 2.12
N ARG A 43 9.25 -0.63 1.07
CA ARG A 43 9.89 0.01 -0.10
C ARG A 43 8.92 0.88 -0.89
N LEU A 44 7.66 0.44 -1.08
CA LEU A 44 6.62 1.26 -1.71
C LEU A 44 6.36 2.54 -0.90
N LEU A 45 6.40 2.46 0.43
CA LEU A 45 6.26 3.63 1.31
C LEU A 45 7.45 4.59 1.27
N ASP A 46 8.55 4.26 0.59
CA ASP A 46 9.64 5.20 0.32
C ASP A 46 9.33 6.11 -0.89
N TYR A 47 8.37 5.71 -1.74
CA TYR A 47 8.00 6.50 -2.90
C TYR A 47 7.29 7.80 -2.50
N PRO A 48 7.48 8.88 -3.27
CA PRO A 48 6.74 10.12 -3.09
C PRO A 48 5.26 9.92 -3.47
N ASP A 49 4.40 10.76 -2.91
CA ASP A 49 2.94 10.57 -2.96
C ASP A 49 2.36 10.45 -4.36
N ASN A 50 2.85 11.29 -5.27
CA ASN A 50 2.47 11.26 -6.67
C ASN A 50 2.86 9.94 -7.36
N VAL A 51 4.08 9.45 -7.13
CA VAL A 51 4.58 8.20 -7.71
C VAL A 51 3.85 7.00 -7.12
N LEU A 52 3.63 6.98 -5.80
CA LEU A 52 2.89 5.91 -5.13
C LEU A 52 1.49 5.78 -5.72
N LEU A 53 0.77 6.90 -5.83
CA LEU A 53 -0.58 6.89 -6.41
C LEU A 53 -0.55 6.40 -7.85
N ASP A 54 0.40 6.89 -8.65
CA ASP A 54 0.51 6.54 -10.07
C ASP A 54 0.84 5.06 -10.29
N VAL A 55 1.74 4.50 -9.47
CA VAL A 55 2.09 3.06 -9.47
C VAL A 55 0.89 2.22 -9.04
N VAL A 56 0.21 2.59 -7.95
CA VAL A 56 -0.98 1.86 -7.46
C VAL A 56 -2.12 1.95 -8.47
N MET A 57 -2.28 3.08 -9.16
CA MET A 57 -3.28 3.24 -10.23
C MET A 57 -2.87 2.56 -11.55
N GLY A 58 -1.66 2.01 -11.65
CA GLY A 58 -1.13 1.38 -12.86
C GLY A 58 -0.83 2.36 -14.00
N ARG A 59 -0.68 3.65 -13.68
CA ARG A 59 -0.26 4.71 -14.60
C ARG A 59 1.26 4.74 -14.78
N GLN A 60 2.00 4.22 -13.79
CA GLN A 60 3.45 4.06 -13.83
C GLN A 60 3.85 2.63 -13.46
N THR A 61 4.92 2.17 -14.09
CA THR A 61 5.50 0.84 -13.85
C THR A 61 6.62 0.96 -12.83
N THR A 62 6.63 0.10 -11.82
CA THR A 62 7.76 -0.04 -10.89
C THR A 62 8.75 -1.07 -11.43
N VAL A 63 10.04 -0.85 -11.18
CA VAL A 63 11.11 -1.82 -11.50
C VAL A 63 11.23 -2.93 -10.46
N ASP A 64 10.50 -2.81 -9.35
CA ASP A 64 10.57 -3.72 -8.24
C ASP A 64 9.43 -4.76 -8.33
N ASP A 65 9.77 -6.00 -8.69
CA ASP A 65 8.79 -7.09 -8.84
C ASP A 65 7.96 -7.31 -7.57
N GLY A 66 8.56 -7.11 -6.39
CA GLY A 66 7.85 -7.23 -5.12
C GLY A 66 6.73 -6.20 -5.01
N ILE A 67 7.01 -4.95 -5.36
CA ILE A 67 6.02 -3.87 -5.37
C ILE A 67 4.98 -4.12 -6.47
N ALA A 68 5.40 -4.53 -7.67
CA ALA A 68 4.49 -4.81 -8.78
C ALA A 68 3.46 -5.89 -8.42
N ARG A 69 3.87 -6.92 -7.66
CA ARG A 69 2.98 -7.98 -7.16
C ARG A 69 2.07 -7.51 -6.01
N LEU A 70 2.49 -6.47 -5.28
CA LEU A 70 1.73 -5.89 -4.17
C LEU A 70 0.62 -4.94 -4.63
N VAL A 71 0.86 -4.18 -5.70
CA VAL A 71 -0.11 -3.24 -6.29
C VAL A 71 -1.53 -3.81 -6.43
N PRO A 72 -1.75 -5.00 -7.05
CA PRO A 72 -3.10 -5.55 -7.17
C PRO A 72 -3.75 -5.86 -5.81
N ALA A 73 -2.98 -6.28 -4.80
CA ALA A 73 -3.50 -6.54 -3.46
C ALA A 73 -3.92 -5.23 -2.75
N ILE A 74 -3.13 -4.16 -2.88
CA ILE A 74 -3.48 -2.83 -2.37
C ILE A 74 -4.77 -2.32 -3.00
N ARG A 75 -4.87 -2.41 -4.32
CA ARG A 75 -6.08 -2.03 -5.06
C ARG A 75 -7.28 -2.87 -4.63
N ALA A 76 -7.12 -4.17 -4.47
CA ALA A 76 -8.21 -5.06 -4.06
C ALA A 76 -8.72 -4.71 -2.67
N ALA A 77 -7.83 -4.47 -1.70
CA ALA A 77 -8.20 -4.06 -0.35
C ALA A 77 -8.91 -2.70 -0.31
N ALA A 78 -8.52 -1.77 -1.18
CA ALA A 78 -9.18 -0.47 -1.29
C ALA A 78 -10.57 -0.57 -1.97
N GLN A 79 -10.70 -1.40 -3.01
CA GLN A 79 -11.98 -1.64 -3.69
C GLN A 79 -12.94 -2.51 -2.89
N ALA A 80 -12.44 -3.30 -1.93
CA ALA A 80 -13.22 -3.97 -0.92
C ALA A 80 -13.82 -2.90 -0.01
N ALA A 81 -14.89 -2.27 -0.49
CA ALA A 81 -15.70 -1.34 0.29
C ALA A 81 -15.97 -1.98 1.66
N PRO A 82 -15.78 -1.26 2.78
CA PRO A 82 -16.29 -1.76 4.05
C PRO A 82 -17.78 -2.00 3.85
N ALA A 83 -18.22 -3.25 3.99
CA ALA A 83 -19.64 -3.57 3.99
C ALA A 83 -20.34 -2.65 5.02
N PRO A 84 -21.47 -2.03 4.68
CA PRO A 84 -22.16 -1.07 5.53
C PRO A 84 -22.60 -1.67 6.87
#